data_AF-A0AAV6YT55-F1
#
_entry.id   AF-A0AAV6YT55-F1
#
_cell.length_a   1.000
_cell.length_b   1.000
_cell.length_c   1.000
_cell.angle_alpha   90.00
_cell.angle_beta   90.00
_cell.angle_gamma   90.00
#
_symmetry.space_group_name_H-M   'P 1'
#
loop_
_entity.id
_entity.type
_entity.pdbx_description
1 polymer ?
#
loop_
_entity_poly.entity_id
_entity_poly.type
_entity_poly.pdbx_seq_one_letter_code
_entity_poly.pdbx_strand_id
1 'polypeptide(L)'
;MRSHEGNEAQVCYFIIQLLLLKPNDFRNRVSDFVKENSPEHWLQNDWHTKHMTYHKKYPEKLYFEGLAEQVNPPVQIQPQYLPIYFGNVCLRFLPVFDIVIHRFLELLPVSKSLETLLDHLGGLYKFHDRPVTYLYNTLHYYEMHLRDRTNLKRKLVHAIIGSLKDNRPQGWCLSETYLKCGMNAREDNPWIPDDTYYCKLIGRLVDTMAGKSPGPFPNCDWRFNEFPNPAAHALHVTCVELMALAVPGKDVGNALLNVVLKSQPLVPRENITAWMNAIGLIITALPEPYWIVLHDRIINVLNSPSLTSETDWVDYPFQLFDFTACHKAYSEMSCSYTLALAHAVWHHSSIGQLSLIPKYGFTCITVDSFILNVNDHFSATFALITFLTKFVVLLIYA
;
A
#
# COMPACT_ATOMS: atom_id res chain seq x y z
N MET A 1 6.76 22.58 -9.30
CA MET A 1 8.10 22.68 -8.68
C MET A 1 8.42 24.14 -8.35
N ARG A 2 7.62 24.77 -7.48
CA ARG A 2 7.83 26.14 -6.97
C ARG A 2 7.77 26.06 -5.45
N SER A 3 8.44 26.97 -4.76
CA SER A 3 8.46 27.08 -3.29
C SER A 3 7.50 28.15 -2.79
N HIS A 4 6.33 28.26 -3.41
CA HIS A 4 5.30 29.20 -2.96
C HIS A 4 4.67 28.69 -1.67
N GLU A 5 4.29 29.60 -0.78
CA GLU A 5 3.70 29.29 0.52
C GLU A 5 2.26 29.81 0.62
N GLY A 6 1.45 29.17 1.46
CA GLY A 6 0.09 29.60 1.77
C GLY A 6 -0.78 29.88 0.54
N ASN A 7 -1.29 31.11 0.42
CA ASN A 7 -2.19 31.51 -0.67
C ASN A 7 -1.51 31.52 -2.05
N GLU A 8 -0.21 31.81 -2.13
CA GLU A 8 0.51 31.76 -3.41
C GLU A 8 0.57 30.33 -3.96
N ALA A 9 0.74 29.34 -3.07
CA ALA A 9 0.71 27.93 -3.44
C ALA A 9 -0.67 27.53 -3.99
N GLN A 10 -1.75 28.01 -3.35
CA GLN A 10 -3.12 27.76 -3.81
C GLN A 10 -3.34 28.34 -5.22
N VAL A 11 -2.90 29.57 -5.47
CA VAL A 11 -3.00 30.19 -6.81
C VAL A 11 -2.19 29.40 -7.82
N CYS A 12 -0.98 28.96 -7.47
CA CYS A 12 -0.13 28.14 -8.34
C CYS A 12 -0.85 26.85 -8.77
N TYR A 13 -1.48 26.14 -7.83
CA TYR A 13 -2.19 24.90 -8.12
C TYR A 13 -3.53 25.13 -8.83
N PHE A 14 -4.19 26.27 -8.56
CA PHE A 14 -5.34 26.69 -9.33
C PHE A 14 -4.99 26.93 -10.80
N ILE A 15 -3.85 27.57 -11.10
CA ILE A 15 -3.37 27.74 -12.47
C ILE A 15 -3.16 26.37 -13.15
N ILE A 16 -2.59 25.38 -12.44
CA ILE A 16 -2.45 24.01 -12.97
C ILE A 16 -3.83 23.43 -13.32
N GLN A 17 -4.81 23.54 -12.42
CA GLN A 17 -6.17 23.07 -12.68
C GLN A 17 -6.79 23.76 -13.90
N LEU A 18 -6.60 25.08 -14.04
CA LEU A 18 -7.08 25.83 -15.19
C LEU A 18 -6.45 25.33 -16.50
N LEU A 19 -5.13 25.12 -16.54
CA LEU A 19 -4.45 24.64 -17.75
C LEU A 19 -4.93 23.25 -18.18
N LEU A 20 -5.22 22.39 -17.19
CA LEU A 20 -5.61 21.00 -17.44
C LEU A 20 -7.09 20.84 -17.81
N LEU A 21 -7.97 21.63 -17.19
CA LEU A 21 -9.42 21.40 -17.24
C LEU A 21 -10.24 22.52 -17.89
N LYS A 22 -9.78 23.77 -17.89
CA LYS A 22 -10.59 24.88 -18.42
C LYS A 22 -10.68 24.84 -19.95
N PRO A 23 -9.59 24.70 -20.71
CA PRO A 23 -9.65 24.38 -22.13
C PRO A 23 -10.12 22.94 -22.38
N ASN A 24 -10.73 22.70 -23.55
CA ASN A 24 -11.09 21.34 -23.98
C ASN A 24 -9.90 20.59 -24.59
N ASP A 25 -8.84 21.32 -24.96
CA ASP A 25 -7.71 20.82 -25.72
C ASP A 25 -7.00 19.61 -25.10
N PHE A 26 -6.70 19.67 -23.80
CA PHE A 26 -6.02 18.55 -23.13
C PHE A 26 -6.99 17.43 -22.77
N ARG A 27 -8.21 17.76 -22.30
CA ARG A 27 -9.25 16.79 -21.97
C ARG A 27 -9.65 15.92 -23.16
N ASN A 28 -9.83 16.53 -24.34
CA ASN A 28 -10.17 15.81 -25.56
C ASN A 28 -9.05 14.85 -25.98
N ARG A 29 -7.79 15.30 -25.93
CA ARG A 29 -6.62 14.47 -26.22
C ARG A 29 -6.55 13.25 -25.29
N VAL A 30 -6.74 13.45 -23.99
CA VAL A 30 -6.72 12.36 -23.00
C VAL A 30 -7.88 11.39 -23.22
N SER A 31 -9.11 11.90 -23.36
CA SER A 31 -10.31 11.09 -23.60
C SER A 31 -10.16 10.20 -24.82
N ASP A 32 -9.76 10.78 -25.96
CA ASP A 32 -9.66 10.03 -27.21
C ASP A 32 -8.48 9.04 -27.18
N PHE A 33 -7.34 9.45 -26.62
CA PHE A 33 -6.19 8.56 -26.48
C PHE A 33 -6.54 7.34 -25.60
N VAL A 34 -7.20 7.55 -24.46
CA VAL A 34 -7.58 6.48 -23.52
C VAL A 34 -8.62 5.54 -24.10
N LYS A 35 -9.58 6.08 -24.86
CA LYS A 35 -10.65 5.31 -25.50
C LYS A 35 -10.15 4.46 -26.67
N GLU A 36 -9.27 5.00 -27.51
CA GLU A 36 -8.87 4.37 -28.77
C GLU A 36 -7.64 3.46 -28.64
N ASN A 37 -6.87 3.56 -27.55
CA ASN A 37 -5.61 2.83 -27.38
C ASN A 37 -5.63 1.88 -26.17
N SER A 38 -4.70 0.94 -26.14
CA SER A 38 -4.46 0.03 -25.02
C SER A 38 -2.99 0.05 -24.60
N PRO A 39 -2.66 -0.22 -23.33
CA PRO A 39 -1.29 -0.16 -22.81
C PRO A 39 -0.46 -1.43 -23.11
N GLU A 40 -1.09 -2.57 -23.45
CA GLU A 40 -0.39 -3.84 -23.70
C GLU A 40 0.31 -3.84 -25.07
N HIS A 41 1.33 -3.00 -25.23
CA HIS A 41 2.04 -2.80 -26.49
C HIS A 41 2.66 -4.09 -27.04
N TRP A 42 3.02 -5.05 -26.19
CA TRP A 42 3.56 -6.36 -26.57
C TRP A 42 2.52 -7.30 -27.21
N LEU A 43 1.22 -6.98 -27.10
CA LEU A 43 0.13 -7.71 -27.76
C LEU A 43 -0.39 -7.00 -29.02
N GLN A 44 0.14 -5.81 -29.33
CA GLN A 44 -0.35 -4.98 -30.43
C GLN A 44 0.50 -5.12 -31.68
N ASN A 45 -0.17 -5.20 -32.82
CA ASN A 45 0.43 -5.21 -34.15
C ASN A 45 0.23 -3.89 -34.92
N ASP A 46 -0.65 -3.01 -34.44
CA ASP A 46 -1.10 -1.80 -35.15
C ASP A 46 -0.79 -0.50 -34.39
N TRP A 47 0.09 -0.54 -33.38
CA TRP A 47 0.43 0.62 -32.54
C TRP A 47 0.82 1.86 -33.35
N HIS A 48 1.73 1.71 -34.32
CA HIS A 48 2.19 2.84 -35.14
C HIS A 48 1.03 3.53 -35.89
N THR A 49 0.07 2.76 -36.41
CA THR A 49 -1.11 3.30 -37.11
C THR A 49 -1.99 4.11 -36.16
N LYS A 50 -2.24 3.60 -34.94
CA LYS A 50 -3.01 4.31 -33.91
C LYS A 50 -2.27 5.58 -33.43
N HIS A 51 -0.96 5.47 -33.22
CA HIS A 51 -0.09 6.58 -32.82
C HIS A 51 -0.09 7.71 -33.88
N MET A 52 0.01 7.36 -35.16
CA MET A 52 -0.09 8.34 -36.25
C MET A 52 -1.48 8.95 -36.37
N THR A 53 -2.54 8.18 -36.12
CA THR A 53 -3.92 8.72 -36.09
C THR A 53 -4.08 9.77 -35.01
N TYR A 54 -3.53 9.52 -33.81
CA TYR A 54 -3.51 10.50 -32.72
C TYR A 54 -2.78 11.79 -33.14
N HIS A 55 -1.56 11.69 -33.67
CA HIS A 55 -0.75 12.88 -34.04
C HIS A 55 -1.32 13.65 -35.24
N LYS A 56 -2.02 12.98 -36.16
CA LYS A 56 -2.77 13.66 -37.23
C LYS A 56 -3.95 14.46 -36.68
N LYS A 57 -4.66 13.92 -35.70
CA LYS A 57 -5.81 14.59 -35.05
C LYS A 57 -5.36 15.71 -34.11
N TYR A 58 -4.24 15.50 -33.42
CA TYR A 58 -3.69 16.40 -32.42
C TYR A 58 -2.21 16.70 -32.68
N PRO A 59 -1.87 17.49 -33.71
CA PRO A 59 -0.48 17.83 -34.00
C PRO A 59 0.19 18.54 -32.82
N GLU A 60 1.42 18.14 -32.51
CA GLU A 60 2.24 18.74 -31.45
C GLU A 60 3.33 19.61 -32.07
N LYS A 61 3.17 20.93 -31.96
CA LYS A 61 4.11 21.95 -32.46
C LYS A 61 5.23 22.18 -31.44
N LEU A 62 6.44 21.67 -31.72
CA LEU A 62 7.58 21.66 -30.77
C LEU A 62 8.59 22.79 -31.00
N TYR A 63 8.49 23.56 -32.09
CA TYR A 63 9.45 24.59 -32.50
C TYR A 63 8.81 25.97 -32.67
N PHE A 64 7.83 26.29 -31.83
CA PHE A 64 7.11 27.58 -31.82
C PHE A 64 6.39 27.92 -33.13
N GLU A 65 6.01 26.92 -33.93
CA GLU A 65 5.41 27.11 -35.25
C GLU A 65 4.13 27.95 -35.20
N GLY A 66 3.31 27.76 -34.15
CA GLY A 66 2.10 28.56 -33.96
C GLY A 66 2.37 30.05 -33.74
N LEU A 67 3.48 30.41 -33.08
CA LEU A 67 3.89 31.81 -32.92
C LEU A 67 4.41 32.36 -34.24
N ALA A 68 5.25 31.60 -34.94
CA ALA A 68 5.86 32.02 -36.21
C ALA A 68 4.82 32.28 -37.31
N GLU A 69 3.73 31.50 -37.33
CA GLU A 69 2.57 31.70 -38.20
C GLU A 69 1.77 32.97 -37.88
N GLN A 70 1.81 33.46 -36.64
CA GLN A 70 1.01 34.58 -36.15
C GLN A 70 1.74 35.94 -36.12
N VAL A 71 3.08 35.93 -36.19
CA VAL A 71 3.89 37.16 -36.25
C VAL A 71 3.73 37.85 -37.60
N ASN A 72 3.84 39.19 -37.65
CA ASN A 72 3.81 39.97 -38.88
C ASN A 72 5.17 40.66 -39.13
N PRO A 73 5.93 40.28 -40.17
CA PRO A 73 5.61 39.25 -41.18
C PRO A 73 5.75 37.81 -40.63
N PRO A 74 4.99 36.83 -41.16
CA PRO A 74 5.12 35.44 -40.75
C PRO A 74 6.53 34.91 -40.99
N VAL A 75 7.07 34.18 -40.01
CA VAL A 75 8.40 33.59 -40.09
C VAL A 75 8.27 32.15 -40.56
N GLN A 76 8.88 31.81 -41.70
CA GLN A 76 8.91 30.43 -42.17
C GLN A 76 9.90 29.63 -41.32
N ILE A 77 9.39 28.63 -40.60
CA ILE A 77 10.20 27.65 -39.88
C ILE A 77 10.06 26.31 -40.62
N GLN A 78 11.19 25.69 -41.00
CA GLN A 78 11.23 24.32 -41.49
C GLN A 78 11.93 23.44 -40.44
N PRO A 79 11.22 23.04 -39.38
CA PRO A 79 11.81 22.22 -38.34
C PRO A 79 12.05 20.79 -38.86
N GLN A 80 13.24 20.26 -38.60
CA GLN A 80 13.53 18.84 -38.82
C GLN A 80 13.16 18.06 -37.55
N TYR A 81 11.98 17.44 -37.57
CA TYR A 81 11.51 16.62 -36.47
C TYR A 81 12.32 15.33 -36.34
N LEU A 82 12.68 14.97 -35.10
CA LEU A 82 13.22 13.65 -34.78
C LEU A 82 12.09 12.60 -34.78
N PRO A 83 12.41 11.30 -35.02
CA PRO A 83 11.40 10.24 -35.00
C PRO A 83 10.68 10.11 -33.65
N ILE A 84 9.34 10.13 -33.67
CA ILE A 84 8.49 9.91 -32.49
C ILE A 84 7.69 8.63 -32.70
N TYR A 85 8.06 7.56 -31.98
CA TYR A 85 7.45 6.23 -32.16
C TYR A 85 6.33 5.91 -31.15
N PHE A 86 6.39 6.49 -29.95
CA PHE A 86 5.50 6.14 -28.84
C PHE A 86 4.95 7.35 -28.10
N GLY A 87 5.75 8.40 -27.94
CA GLY A 87 5.41 9.55 -27.12
C GLY A 87 4.27 10.42 -27.70
N ASN A 88 3.52 11.02 -26.79
CA ASN A 88 2.62 12.15 -27.01
C ASN A 88 2.51 12.97 -25.71
N VAL A 89 1.85 14.12 -25.74
CA VAL A 89 1.70 15.01 -24.57
C VAL A 89 0.97 14.33 -23.40
N CYS A 90 0.02 13.44 -23.66
CA CYS A 90 -0.70 12.70 -22.62
C CYS A 90 0.26 11.79 -21.82
N LEU A 91 1.03 10.94 -22.52
CA LEU A 91 1.99 10.05 -21.89
C LEU A 91 3.15 10.81 -21.25
N ARG A 92 3.61 11.91 -21.85
CA ARG A 92 4.66 12.78 -21.26
C ARG A 92 4.16 13.49 -19.99
N PHE A 93 2.86 13.76 -19.90
CA PHE A 93 2.27 14.37 -18.71
C PHE A 93 2.09 13.39 -17.56
N LEU A 94 1.92 12.09 -17.81
CA LEU A 94 1.58 11.12 -16.77
C LEU A 94 2.57 11.08 -15.58
N PRO A 95 3.91 11.08 -15.77
CA PRO A 95 4.85 11.22 -14.65
C PRO A 95 4.77 12.57 -13.92
N VAL A 96 4.35 13.63 -14.61
CA VAL A 96 4.09 14.94 -13.99
C VAL A 96 2.79 14.90 -13.20
N PHE A 97 1.80 14.12 -13.66
CA PHE A 97 0.53 13.99 -12.99
C PHE A 97 0.69 13.36 -11.61
N ASP A 98 1.56 12.35 -11.47
CA ASP A 98 1.95 11.78 -10.17
C ASP A 98 2.39 12.84 -9.17
N ILE A 99 3.28 13.72 -9.61
CA ILE A 99 3.83 14.83 -8.80
C ILE A 99 2.73 15.84 -8.47
N VAL A 100 1.87 16.17 -9.44
CA VAL A 100 0.75 17.09 -9.24
C VAL A 100 -0.19 16.56 -8.16
N ILE A 101 -0.54 15.26 -8.19
CA ILE A 101 -1.36 14.64 -7.14
C ILE A 101 -0.68 14.80 -5.78
N HIS A 102 0.61 14.46 -5.66
CA HIS A 102 1.36 14.59 -4.41
C HIS A 102 1.37 16.02 -3.87
N ARG A 103 1.56 17.02 -4.73
CA ARG A 103 1.51 18.43 -4.34
C ARG A 103 0.13 18.86 -3.85
N PHE A 104 -0.94 18.32 -4.43
CA PHE A 104 -2.31 18.61 -3.99
C PHE A 104 -2.65 17.90 -2.67
N LEU A 105 -2.04 16.73 -2.40
CA LEU A 105 -2.21 16.05 -1.11
C LEU A 105 -1.60 16.84 0.05
N GLU A 106 -0.50 17.54 -0.16
CA GLU A 106 0.19 18.36 0.86
C GLU A 106 -0.58 19.62 1.24
N LEU A 107 -1.41 20.17 0.34
CA LEU A 107 -2.10 21.44 0.55
C LEU A 107 -3.60 21.22 0.78
N LEU A 108 -4.04 21.22 2.04
CA LEU A 108 -5.43 20.88 2.42
C LEU A 108 -6.53 21.65 1.65
N PRO A 109 -6.42 22.97 1.41
CA PRO A 109 -7.46 23.73 0.69
C PRO A 109 -7.77 23.26 -0.74
N VAL A 110 -6.87 22.53 -1.41
CA VAL A 110 -7.05 22.15 -2.83
C VAL A 110 -7.64 20.74 -3.03
N SER A 111 -8.17 20.11 -1.98
CA SER A 111 -8.72 18.73 -2.03
C SER A 111 -9.78 18.54 -3.13
N LYS A 112 -10.77 19.44 -3.24
CA LYS A 112 -11.83 19.33 -4.26
C LYS A 112 -11.31 19.43 -5.69
N SER A 113 -10.26 20.23 -5.90
CA SER A 113 -9.63 20.38 -7.20
C SER A 113 -8.95 19.08 -7.64
N LEU A 114 -8.34 18.35 -6.70
CA LEU A 114 -7.75 17.04 -6.96
C LEU A 114 -8.82 16.01 -7.37
N GLU A 115 -9.95 15.96 -6.67
CA GLU A 115 -11.06 15.07 -7.05
C GLU A 115 -11.53 15.32 -8.47
N THR A 116 -11.67 16.61 -8.85
CA THR A 116 -12.08 17.00 -10.21
C THR A 116 -11.05 16.58 -11.26
N LEU A 117 -9.75 16.68 -10.95
CA LEU A 117 -8.68 16.21 -11.84
C LEU A 117 -8.75 14.70 -12.03
N LEU A 118 -8.96 13.93 -10.96
CA LEU A 118 -9.10 12.48 -11.03
C LEU A 118 -10.33 12.06 -11.86
N ASP A 119 -11.44 12.80 -11.79
CA ASP A 119 -12.63 12.52 -12.59
C ASP A 119 -12.42 12.68 -14.09
N HIS A 120 -11.66 13.70 -14.50
CA HIS A 120 -11.48 14.01 -15.92
C HIS A 120 -10.26 13.34 -16.53
N LEU A 121 -9.20 13.14 -15.75
CA LEU A 121 -7.89 12.71 -16.24
C LEU A 121 -7.42 11.39 -15.61
N GLY A 122 -8.12 10.86 -14.59
CA GLY A 122 -7.75 9.62 -13.91
C GLY A 122 -7.69 8.41 -14.84
N GLY A 123 -8.49 8.39 -15.91
CA GLY A 123 -8.43 7.36 -16.96
C GLY A 123 -7.07 7.25 -17.66
N LEU A 124 -6.22 8.29 -17.59
CA LEU A 124 -4.88 8.26 -18.15
C LEU A 124 -3.96 7.25 -17.45
N TYR A 125 -4.24 6.91 -16.19
CA TYR A 125 -3.50 5.88 -15.44
C TYR A 125 -3.60 4.48 -16.04
N LYS A 126 -4.49 4.26 -17.02
CA LYS A 126 -4.51 3.06 -17.86
C LYS A 126 -3.14 2.78 -18.51
N PHE A 127 -2.36 3.83 -18.82
CA PHE A 127 -1.03 3.72 -19.43
C PHE A 127 0.12 3.93 -18.45
N HIS A 128 -0.18 4.01 -17.15
CA HIS A 128 0.86 4.08 -16.13
C HIS A 128 1.57 2.73 -16.07
N ASP A 129 2.90 2.75 -16.00
CA ASP A 129 3.74 1.54 -15.99
C ASP A 129 3.66 0.79 -14.65
N ARG A 130 3.55 1.53 -13.54
CA ARG A 130 3.49 0.99 -12.17
C ARG A 130 2.35 1.57 -11.29
N PRO A 131 1.07 1.42 -11.69
CA PRO A 131 -0.06 2.06 -11.01
C PRO A 131 -0.26 1.57 -9.56
N VAL A 132 -0.02 0.29 -9.27
CA VAL A 132 -0.17 -0.26 -7.91
C VAL A 132 0.98 0.23 -7.02
N THR A 133 2.21 0.22 -7.53
CA THR A 133 3.39 0.73 -6.83
C THR A 133 3.26 2.23 -6.54
N TYR A 134 2.75 3.01 -7.50
CA TYR A 134 2.46 4.43 -7.30
C TYR A 134 1.46 4.64 -6.15
N LEU A 135 0.34 3.92 -6.15
CA LEU A 135 -0.65 3.98 -5.08
C LEU A 135 -0.06 3.57 -3.74
N TYR A 136 0.70 2.47 -3.69
CA TYR A 136 1.36 2.01 -2.48
C TYR A 136 2.24 3.10 -1.87
N ASN A 137 3.16 3.67 -2.67
CA ASN A 137 4.06 4.73 -2.21
C ASN A 137 3.29 5.97 -1.76
N THR A 138 2.26 6.36 -2.51
CA THR A 138 1.46 7.56 -2.22
C THR A 138 0.69 7.41 -0.92
N LEU A 139 -0.02 6.29 -0.74
CA LEU A 139 -0.80 6.01 0.47
C LEU A 139 0.11 5.83 1.69
N HIS A 140 1.25 5.17 1.52
CA HIS A 140 2.20 4.94 2.59
C HIS A 140 2.86 6.25 3.04
N TYR A 141 3.35 7.05 2.09
CA TYR A 141 4.05 8.30 2.38
C TYR A 141 3.11 9.37 2.94
N TYR A 142 1.89 9.49 2.39
CA TYR A 142 0.92 10.50 2.79
C TYR A 142 -0.10 9.99 3.82
N GLU A 143 0.21 8.94 4.60
CA GLU A 143 -0.72 8.38 5.61
C GLU A 143 -1.29 9.47 6.53
N MET A 144 -0.42 10.30 7.10
CA MET A 144 -0.82 11.40 7.98
C MET A 144 -1.75 12.42 7.30
N HIS A 145 -1.55 12.66 6.00
CA HIS A 145 -2.36 13.61 5.23
C HIS A 145 -3.68 12.98 4.75
N LEU A 146 -3.78 11.65 4.68
CA LEU A 146 -4.92 10.93 4.11
C LEU A 146 -5.79 10.24 5.14
N ARG A 147 -5.30 10.07 6.39
CA ARG A 147 -6.01 9.40 7.50
C ARG A 147 -7.45 9.90 7.65
N ASP A 148 -7.61 11.22 7.73
CA ASP A 148 -8.91 11.87 7.96
C ASP A 148 -9.63 12.26 6.65
N ARG A 149 -8.98 12.05 5.49
CA ARG A 149 -9.54 12.35 4.15
C ARG A 149 -9.90 11.07 3.41
N THR A 150 -10.75 10.26 4.04
CA THR A 150 -11.10 8.90 3.56
C THR A 150 -11.75 8.88 2.17
N ASN A 151 -12.55 9.90 1.82
CA ASN A 151 -13.18 9.99 0.50
C ASN A 151 -12.17 10.29 -0.60
N LEU A 152 -11.25 11.23 -0.36
CA LEU A 152 -10.17 11.52 -1.29
C LEU A 152 -9.27 10.30 -1.49
N LYS A 153 -8.94 9.61 -0.39
CA LYS A 153 -8.16 8.37 -0.40
C LYS A 153 -8.84 7.30 -1.27
N ARG A 154 -10.14 7.07 -1.07
CA ARG A 154 -10.93 6.12 -1.87
C ARG A 154 -11.02 6.55 -3.33
N LYS A 155 -11.24 7.84 -3.60
CA LYS A 155 -11.31 8.41 -4.95
C LYS A 155 -10.03 8.17 -5.72
N LEU A 156 -8.87 8.39 -5.08
CA LEU A 156 -7.56 8.17 -5.68
C LEU A 156 -7.36 6.70 -6.07
N VAL A 157 -7.58 5.77 -5.12
CA VAL A 157 -7.47 4.33 -5.39
C VAL A 157 -8.44 3.91 -6.49
N HIS A 158 -9.69 4.38 -6.44
CA HIS A 158 -10.69 4.02 -7.44
C HIS A 158 -10.37 4.55 -8.83
N ALA A 159 -9.96 5.82 -8.95
CA ALA A 159 -9.64 6.42 -10.23
C ALA A 159 -8.49 5.68 -10.92
N ILE A 160 -7.44 5.36 -10.16
CA ILE A 160 -6.25 4.68 -10.70
C ILE A 160 -6.55 3.21 -11.01
N ILE A 161 -7.00 2.42 -10.03
CA ILE A 161 -7.27 0.98 -10.26
C ILE A 161 -8.42 0.80 -11.26
N GLY A 162 -9.44 1.67 -11.20
CA GLY A 162 -10.59 1.65 -12.10
C GLY A 162 -10.23 1.96 -13.55
N SER A 163 -9.15 2.70 -13.81
CA SER A 163 -8.67 2.95 -15.18
C SER A 163 -8.19 1.68 -15.90
N LEU A 164 -7.86 0.63 -15.15
CA LEU A 164 -7.35 -0.64 -15.67
C LEU A 164 -8.43 -1.73 -15.77
N LYS A 165 -9.70 -1.44 -15.41
CA LYS A 165 -10.78 -2.44 -15.29
C LYS A 165 -11.07 -3.21 -16.58
N ASP A 166 -10.88 -2.56 -17.74
CA ASP A 166 -11.15 -3.15 -19.06
C ASP A 166 -9.90 -3.83 -19.66
N ASN A 167 -8.74 -3.64 -19.02
CA ASN A 167 -7.43 -4.11 -19.46
C ASN A 167 -6.87 -5.24 -18.58
N ARG A 168 -7.39 -5.38 -17.36
CA ARG A 168 -6.99 -6.40 -16.40
C ARG A 168 -8.18 -7.29 -16.02
N PRO A 169 -7.97 -8.60 -15.81
CA PRO A 169 -9.06 -9.51 -15.44
C PRO A 169 -9.72 -9.13 -14.11
N GLN A 170 -10.98 -9.52 -13.91
CA GLN A 170 -11.64 -9.35 -12.61
C GLN A 170 -10.87 -10.08 -11.50
N GLY A 171 -10.84 -9.49 -10.31
CA GLY A 171 -10.12 -10.04 -9.16
C GLY A 171 -8.60 -9.82 -9.19
N TRP A 172 -8.06 -9.06 -10.15
CA TRP A 172 -6.61 -8.84 -10.24
C TRP A 172 -6.02 -7.98 -9.10
N CYS A 173 -6.81 -7.12 -8.45
CA CYS A 173 -6.33 -6.19 -7.41
C CYS A 173 -7.23 -6.21 -6.17
N LEU A 174 -8.28 -5.38 -6.15
CA LEU A 174 -9.18 -5.23 -4.99
C LEU A 174 -10.02 -6.49 -4.75
N SER A 175 -10.21 -6.85 -3.48
CA SER A 175 -11.04 -7.99 -3.10
C SER A 175 -12.51 -7.76 -3.44
N GLU A 176 -13.23 -8.85 -3.69
CA GLU A 176 -14.66 -8.80 -3.98
C GLU A 176 -15.46 -8.14 -2.84
N THR A 177 -15.09 -8.41 -1.58
CA THR A 177 -15.72 -7.79 -0.40
C THR A 177 -15.49 -6.28 -0.38
N TYR A 178 -14.27 -5.81 -0.67
CA TYR A 178 -13.98 -4.38 -0.72
C TYR A 178 -14.77 -3.67 -1.84
N LEU A 179 -14.84 -4.30 -3.02
CA LEU A 179 -15.63 -3.79 -4.15
C LEU A 179 -17.12 -3.67 -3.82
N LYS A 180 -17.69 -4.65 -3.10
CA LYS A 180 -19.11 -4.65 -2.73
C LYS A 180 -19.44 -3.68 -1.58
N CYS A 181 -18.62 -3.69 -0.53
CA CYS A 181 -18.92 -3.00 0.72
C CYS A 181 -18.17 -1.67 0.84
N GLY A 182 -16.85 -1.67 0.65
CA GLY A 182 -16.01 -0.50 0.86
C GLY A 182 -16.23 0.60 -0.17
N MET A 183 -16.48 0.24 -1.43
CA MET A 183 -16.70 1.22 -2.49
C MET A 183 -18.07 1.90 -2.44
N ASN A 184 -19.10 1.19 -1.96
CA ASN A 184 -20.47 1.69 -1.87
C ASN A 184 -20.79 2.37 -0.52
N ALA A 185 -19.85 2.38 0.42
CA ALA A 185 -20.05 2.97 1.74
C ALA A 185 -20.28 4.48 1.63
N ARG A 186 -21.36 4.97 2.26
CA ARG A 186 -21.65 6.42 2.34
C ARG A 186 -20.75 7.09 3.37
N GLU A 187 -20.57 8.40 3.25
CA GLU A 187 -19.78 9.20 4.20
C GLU A 187 -20.32 9.05 5.64
N ASP A 188 -21.63 9.08 5.80
CA ASP A 188 -22.30 9.01 7.12
C ASP A 188 -22.34 7.59 7.70
N ASN A 189 -21.96 6.57 6.93
CA ASN A 189 -21.93 5.18 7.39
C ASN A 189 -20.77 4.43 6.71
N PRO A 190 -19.53 4.69 7.15
CA PRO A 190 -18.36 4.02 6.60
C PRO A 190 -18.43 2.52 6.90
N TRP A 191 -18.06 1.71 5.91
CA TRP A 191 -17.98 0.27 6.10
C TRP A 191 -16.79 -0.08 7.00
N ILE A 192 -17.07 -0.76 8.11
CA ILE A 192 -16.08 -1.33 9.01
C ILE A 192 -15.98 -2.83 8.71
N PRO A 193 -14.83 -3.32 8.21
CA PRO A 193 -14.67 -4.73 7.91
C PRO A 193 -14.63 -5.58 9.18
N ASP A 194 -15.13 -6.82 9.06
CA ASP A 194 -15.10 -7.82 10.13
C ASP A 194 -13.84 -8.72 10.03
N ASP A 195 -13.65 -9.60 11.01
CA ASP A 195 -12.53 -10.55 11.03
C ASP A 195 -12.51 -11.45 9.78
N THR A 196 -13.70 -11.79 9.24
CA THR A 196 -13.84 -12.59 8.01
C THR A 196 -13.19 -11.91 6.81
N TYR A 197 -13.35 -10.59 6.67
CA TYR A 197 -12.69 -9.82 5.63
C TYR A 197 -11.16 -9.93 5.72
N TYR A 198 -10.58 -9.69 6.90
CA TYR A 198 -9.12 -9.75 7.08
C TYR A 198 -8.58 -11.16 6.84
N CYS A 199 -9.29 -12.21 7.30
CA CYS A 199 -8.93 -13.60 7.03
C CYS A 199 -8.88 -13.89 5.52
N LYS A 200 -9.93 -13.51 4.78
CA LYS A 200 -9.97 -13.72 3.31
C LYS A 200 -8.89 -12.93 2.59
N LEU A 201 -8.63 -11.70 3.03
CA LEU A 201 -7.65 -10.82 2.42
C LEU A 201 -6.22 -11.37 2.58
N ILE A 202 -5.82 -11.74 3.80
CA ILE A 202 -4.52 -12.38 4.08
C ILE A 202 -4.43 -13.75 3.40
N GLY A 203 -5.52 -14.51 3.38
CA GLY A 203 -5.60 -15.81 2.71
C GLY A 203 -5.19 -15.76 1.24
N ARG A 204 -5.51 -14.67 0.52
CA ARG A 204 -5.03 -14.47 -0.87
C ARG A 204 -3.50 -14.47 -0.97
N LEU A 205 -2.79 -13.88 -0.01
CA LEU A 205 -1.32 -13.90 -0.01
C LEU A 205 -0.79 -15.27 0.38
N VAL A 206 -1.34 -15.89 1.42
CA VAL A 206 -0.95 -17.25 1.88
C VAL A 206 -1.07 -18.26 0.75
N ASP A 207 -2.21 -18.28 0.06
CA ASP A 207 -2.48 -19.21 -1.03
C ASP A 207 -1.63 -18.92 -2.28
N THR A 208 -1.28 -17.65 -2.53
CA THR A 208 -0.38 -17.26 -3.61
C THR A 208 1.05 -17.73 -3.34
N MET A 209 1.56 -17.55 -2.12
CA MET A 209 2.89 -18.02 -1.73
C MET A 209 2.99 -19.55 -1.72
N ALA A 210 1.89 -20.23 -1.42
CA ALA A 210 1.80 -21.69 -1.48
C ALA A 210 1.63 -22.25 -2.91
N GLY A 211 1.45 -21.39 -3.93
CA GLY A 211 1.27 -21.84 -5.32
C GLY A 211 0.00 -22.64 -5.57
N LYS A 212 -1.09 -22.37 -4.83
CA LYS A 212 -2.35 -23.11 -4.99
C LYS A 212 -2.98 -22.95 -6.38
N SER A 213 -3.72 -23.97 -6.81
CA SER A 213 -4.49 -23.99 -8.07
C SER A 213 -5.95 -24.39 -7.79
N PRO A 214 -6.95 -23.56 -8.15
CA PRO A 214 -6.81 -22.23 -8.76
C PRO A 214 -6.19 -21.20 -7.80
N GLY A 215 -5.41 -20.28 -8.35
CA GLY A 215 -4.76 -19.21 -7.58
C GLY A 215 -5.75 -18.10 -7.18
N PRO A 216 -5.49 -17.36 -6.09
CA PRO A 216 -6.36 -16.25 -5.65
C PRO A 216 -6.39 -15.07 -6.63
N PHE A 217 -5.30 -14.88 -7.39
CA PHE A 217 -5.17 -13.86 -8.41
C PHE A 217 -5.02 -14.50 -9.79
N PRO A 218 -5.56 -13.89 -10.85
CA PRO A 218 -5.34 -14.33 -12.22
C PRO A 218 -3.85 -14.23 -12.57
N ASN A 219 -3.32 -15.26 -13.23
CA ASN A 219 -1.93 -15.22 -13.71
C ASN A 219 -1.76 -14.20 -14.84
N CYS A 220 -0.59 -13.59 -14.94
CA CYS A 220 -0.23 -12.66 -16.00
C CYS A 220 1.21 -12.88 -16.47
N ASP A 221 1.58 -12.26 -17.59
CA ASP A 221 2.97 -12.30 -18.08
C ASP A 221 3.86 -11.33 -17.29
N TRP A 222 4.49 -11.81 -16.23
CA TRP A 222 5.30 -11.01 -15.30
C TRP A 222 6.44 -10.22 -15.97
N ARG A 223 6.84 -10.54 -17.22
CA ARG A 223 7.85 -9.78 -17.99
C ARG A 223 7.39 -8.36 -18.34
N PHE A 224 6.08 -8.15 -18.43
CA PHE A 224 5.47 -6.89 -18.83
C PHE A 224 4.63 -6.23 -17.72
N ASN A 225 4.88 -6.62 -16.47
CA ASN A 225 4.16 -6.12 -15.32
C ASN A 225 5.11 -5.41 -14.35
N GLU A 226 4.55 -4.54 -13.50
CA GLU A 226 5.32 -3.80 -12.50
C GLU A 226 5.95 -4.70 -11.42
N PHE A 227 5.39 -5.89 -11.21
CA PHE A 227 5.87 -6.86 -10.24
C PHE A 227 6.57 -8.04 -10.90
N PRO A 228 7.64 -8.57 -10.28
CA PRO A 228 8.41 -9.66 -10.85
C PRO A 228 7.74 -11.04 -10.71
N ASN A 229 6.77 -11.20 -9.79
CA ASN A 229 6.13 -12.49 -9.50
C ASN A 229 4.78 -12.32 -8.78
N PRO A 230 3.97 -13.39 -8.66
CA PRO A 230 2.65 -13.33 -8.02
C PRO A 230 2.67 -12.88 -6.56
N ALA A 231 3.68 -13.28 -5.77
CA ALA A 231 3.74 -12.95 -4.35
C ALA A 231 4.01 -11.44 -4.13
N ALA A 232 4.91 -10.85 -4.92
CA ALA A 232 5.17 -9.41 -4.89
C ALA A 232 3.91 -8.61 -5.25
N HIS A 233 3.16 -9.05 -6.27
CA HIS A 233 1.88 -8.46 -6.64
C HIS A 233 0.85 -8.57 -5.51
N ALA A 234 0.62 -9.79 -5.02
CA ALA A 234 -0.34 -10.09 -3.95
C ALA A 234 -0.08 -9.27 -2.68
N LEU A 235 1.20 -9.08 -2.30
CA LEU A 235 1.59 -8.24 -1.17
C LEU A 235 1.17 -6.78 -1.39
N HIS A 236 1.58 -6.16 -2.50
CA HIS A 236 1.35 -4.73 -2.74
C HIS A 236 -0.14 -4.41 -2.90
N VAL A 237 -0.90 -5.21 -3.65
CA VAL A 237 -2.35 -4.96 -3.78
C VAL A 237 -3.09 -5.11 -2.45
N THR A 238 -2.62 -6.02 -1.59
CA THR A 238 -3.16 -6.19 -0.23
C THR A 238 -2.85 -4.97 0.64
N CYS A 239 -1.61 -4.47 0.63
CA CYS A 239 -1.23 -3.26 1.37
C CYS A 239 -1.98 -2.02 0.86
N VAL A 240 -2.14 -1.85 -0.46
CA VAL A 240 -2.92 -0.76 -1.05
C VAL A 240 -4.37 -0.81 -0.59
N GLU A 241 -5.00 -1.98 -0.62
CA GLU A 241 -6.38 -2.16 -0.18
C GLU A 241 -6.56 -1.86 1.31
N LEU A 242 -5.65 -2.34 2.18
CA LEU A 242 -5.67 -2.05 3.61
C LEU A 242 -5.51 -0.56 3.90
N MET A 243 -4.59 0.13 3.22
CA MET A 243 -4.42 1.57 3.39
C MET A 243 -5.61 2.37 2.86
N ALA A 244 -6.34 1.84 1.88
CA ALA A 244 -7.53 2.49 1.31
C ALA A 244 -8.76 2.45 2.23
N LEU A 245 -8.79 1.57 3.23
CA LEU A 245 -9.90 1.46 4.18
C LEU A 245 -10.15 2.78 4.93
N ALA A 246 -11.42 3.08 5.22
CA ALA A 246 -11.83 4.19 6.09
C ALA A 246 -11.72 3.81 7.58
N VAL A 247 -10.64 3.13 7.96
CA VAL A 247 -10.38 2.60 9.30
C VAL A 247 -9.00 3.07 9.75
N PRO A 248 -8.82 3.52 11.01
CA PRO A 248 -7.52 3.92 11.53
C PRO A 248 -6.48 2.80 11.44
N GLY A 249 -5.22 3.16 11.17
CA GLY A 249 -4.14 2.18 11.05
C GLY A 249 -3.98 1.29 12.29
N LYS A 250 -4.20 1.85 13.49
CA LYS A 250 -4.18 1.10 14.75
C LYS A 250 -5.20 -0.04 14.76
N ASP A 251 -6.41 0.22 14.27
CA ASP A 251 -7.50 -0.75 14.31
C ASP A 251 -7.30 -1.82 13.23
N VAL A 252 -6.84 -1.42 12.04
CA VAL A 252 -6.44 -2.36 10.99
C VAL A 252 -5.30 -3.25 11.46
N GLY A 253 -4.24 -2.68 12.06
CA GLY A 253 -3.11 -3.42 12.59
C GLY A 253 -3.54 -4.46 13.63
N ASN A 254 -4.39 -4.06 14.59
CA ASN A 254 -4.94 -4.98 15.58
C ASN A 254 -5.80 -6.08 14.95
N ALA A 255 -6.60 -5.75 13.92
CA ALA A 255 -7.40 -6.73 13.19
C ALA A 255 -6.52 -7.76 12.48
N LEU A 256 -5.40 -7.33 11.87
CA LEU A 256 -4.42 -8.24 11.26
C LEU A 256 -3.82 -9.20 12.29
N LEU A 257 -3.39 -8.70 13.47
CA LEU A 257 -2.85 -9.57 14.52
C LEU A 257 -3.91 -10.57 15.03
N ASN A 258 -5.16 -10.12 15.18
CA ASN A 258 -6.26 -10.96 15.66
C ASN A 258 -6.60 -12.14 14.73
N VAL A 259 -6.18 -12.13 13.46
CA VAL A 259 -6.39 -13.25 12.54
C VAL A 259 -5.72 -14.53 13.03
N VAL A 260 -4.58 -14.43 13.72
CA VAL A 260 -3.87 -15.60 14.28
C VAL A 260 -3.88 -15.63 15.80
N LEU A 261 -4.06 -14.49 16.48
CA LEU A 261 -4.08 -14.43 17.95
C LEU A 261 -5.45 -14.74 18.56
N LYS A 262 -6.51 -14.77 17.75
CA LYS A 262 -7.83 -15.26 18.16
C LYS A 262 -8.17 -16.51 17.37
N SER A 263 -8.97 -17.39 17.96
CA SER A 263 -9.47 -18.57 17.26
C SER A 263 -10.41 -18.14 16.13
N GLN A 264 -9.98 -18.34 14.88
CA GLN A 264 -10.72 -17.97 13.67
C GLN A 264 -11.06 -19.23 12.86
N PRO A 265 -12.33 -19.43 12.46
CA PRO A 265 -12.74 -20.66 11.78
C PRO A 265 -12.15 -20.80 10.37
N LEU A 266 -11.76 -19.69 9.74
CA LEU A 266 -11.21 -19.67 8.38
C LEU A 266 -9.70 -19.89 8.32
N VAL A 267 -9.02 -19.88 9.47
CA VAL A 267 -7.56 -20.00 9.56
C VAL A 267 -7.20 -21.42 10.00
N PRO A 268 -6.73 -22.29 9.10
CA PRO A 268 -6.38 -23.66 9.47
C PRO A 268 -5.16 -23.68 10.39
N ARG A 269 -5.32 -24.32 11.56
CA ARG A 269 -4.26 -24.46 12.57
C ARG A 269 -2.99 -25.09 12.02
N GLU A 270 -3.12 -26.11 11.19
CA GLU A 270 -2.01 -26.84 10.57
C GLU A 270 -1.05 -25.95 9.77
N ASN A 271 -1.54 -24.81 9.26
CA ASN A 271 -0.77 -23.89 8.42
C ASN A 271 -0.57 -22.52 9.06
N ILE A 272 -0.79 -22.38 10.37
CA ILE A 272 -0.80 -21.10 11.08
C ILE A 272 0.51 -20.30 10.92
N THR A 273 1.66 -20.97 10.77
CA THR A 273 2.96 -20.31 10.56
C THR A 273 3.03 -19.60 9.21
N ALA A 274 2.40 -20.12 8.15
CA ALA A 274 2.30 -19.43 6.88
C ALA A 274 1.44 -18.17 6.98
N TRP A 275 0.38 -18.20 7.82
CA TRP A 275 -0.43 -17.02 8.12
C TRP A 275 0.36 -15.97 8.92
N MET A 276 1.11 -16.39 9.94
CA MET A 276 2.02 -15.49 10.68
C MET A 276 3.05 -14.84 9.76
N ASN A 277 3.63 -15.62 8.83
CA ASN A 277 4.57 -15.12 7.83
C ASN A 277 3.93 -14.07 6.89
N ALA A 278 2.73 -14.35 6.38
CA ALA A 278 1.99 -13.41 5.53
C ALA A 278 1.62 -12.13 6.28
N ILE A 279 1.17 -12.23 7.54
CA ILE A 279 0.90 -11.07 8.39
C ILE A 279 2.17 -10.27 8.62
N GLY A 280 3.29 -10.93 8.89
CA GLY A 280 4.60 -10.30 9.04
C GLY A 280 4.97 -9.46 7.81
N LEU A 281 4.91 -10.05 6.61
CA LEU A 281 5.17 -9.37 5.35
C LEU A 281 4.23 -8.17 5.11
N ILE A 282 2.93 -8.35 5.36
CA ILE A 282 1.93 -7.31 5.12
C ILE A 282 2.13 -6.14 6.10
N ILE A 283 2.21 -6.44 7.40
CA ILE A 283 2.17 -5.40 8.44
C ILE A 283 3.46 -4.57 8.45
N THR A 284 4.61 -5.16 8.13
CA THR A 284 5.88 -4.42 8.04
C THR A 284 5.98 -3.56 6.78
N ALA A 285 5.19 -3.85 5.74
CA ALA A 285 5.04 -3.03 4.55
C ALA A 285 3.97 -1.93 4.69
N LEU A 286 3.30 -1.82 5.84
CA LEU A 286 2.35 -0.74 6.13
C LEU A 286 3.02 0.39 6.93
N PRO A 287 2.43 1.60 6.94
CA PRO A 287 2.93 2.71 7.76
C PRO A 287 2.99 2.39 9.26
N GLU A 288 3.78 3.17 10.01
CA GLU A 288 3.98 2.99 11.46
C GLU A 288 2.72 2.75 12.29
N PRO A 289 1.61 3.51 12.10
CA PRO A 289 0.38 3.29 12.87
C PRO A 289 -0.20 1.88 12.79
N TYR A 290 0.15 1.09 11.77
CA TYR A 290 -0.35 -0.27 11.57
C TYR A 290 0.45 -1.32 12.34
N TRP A 291 1.79 -1.28 12.28
CA TRP A 291 2.63 -2.31 12.93
C TRP A 291 3.03 -1.98 14.36
N ILE A 292 2.97 -0.71 14.79
CA ILE A 292 3.36 -0.31 16.14
C ILE A 292 2.50 -0.98 17.23
N VAL A 293 1.28 -1.39 16.88
CA VAL A 293 0.34 -2.10 17.76
C VAL A 293 0.82 -3.46 18.24
N LEU A 294 1.85 -4.03 17.61
CA LEU A 294 2.53 -5.22 18.10
C LEU A 294 3.13 -4.96 19.50
N HIS A 295 3.66 -3.76 19.75
CA HIS A 295 4.23 -3.41 21.05
C HIS A 295 3.14 -3.41 22.13
N ASP A 296 2.00 -2.78 21.88
CA ASP A 296 0.83 -2.82 22.77
C ASP A 296 0.42 -4.27 23.08
N ARG A 297 0.46 -5.15 22.06
CA ARG A 297 0.10 -6.57 22.21
C ARG A 297 1.08 -7.32 23.10
N ILE A 298 2.38 -7.09 22.93
CA ILE A 298 3.43 -7.69 23.77
C ILE A 298 3.27 -7.22 25.21
N ILE A 299 3.05 -5.92 25.46
CA ILE A 299 2.84 -5.37 26.80
C ILE A 299 1.61 -6.02 27.47
N ASN A 300 0.51 -6.17 26.75
CA ASN A 300 -0.69 -6.84 27.27
C ASN A 300 -0.43 -8.30 27.67
N VAL A 301 0.42 -9.00 26.93
CA VAL A 301 0.83 -10.37 27.27
C VAL A 301 1.77 -10.39 28.47
N LEU A 302 2.73 -9.47 28.55
CA LEU A 302 3.62 -9.34 29.70
C LEU A 302 2.82 -9.07 30.98
N ASN A 303 1.76 -8.27 30.92
CA ASN A 303 0.88 -7.97 32.05
C ASN A 303 -0.22 -9.04 32.27
N SER A 304 -0.23 -10.13 31.50
CA SER A 304 -1.27 -11.15 31.63
C SER A 304 -1.09 -12.00 32.90
N PRO A 305 -2.19 -12.51 33.49
CA PRO A 305 -2.12 -13.39 34.66
C PRO A 305 -1.17 -14.57 34.49
N SER A 306 -1.04 -15.10 33.27
CA SER A 306 -0.14 -16.21 32.95
C SER A 306 1.33 -15.93 33.25
N LEU A 307 1.74 -14.66 33.30
CA LEU A 307 3.12 -14.24 33.59
C LEU A 307 3.25 -13.47 34.90
N THR A 308 2.16 -12.89 35.42
CA THR A 308 2.15 -12.11 36.66
C THR A 308 1.69 -12.89 37.89
N SER A 309 1.05 -14.06 37.72
CA SER A 309 0.66 -14.90 38.85
C SER A 309 1.88 -15.51 39.54
N GLU A 310 1.96 -15.38 40.87
CA GLU A 310 2.93 -16.09 41.73
C GLU A 310 2.56 -17.57 41.89
N THR A 311 2.37 -18.28 40.79
CA THR A 311 2.21 -19.73 40.82
C THR A 311 3.59 -20.36 40.79
N ASP A 312 3.93 -21.16 41.79
CA ASP A 312 5.18 -21.93 41.79
C ASP A 312 5.16 -22.92 40.62
N TRP A 313 5.81 -22.56 39.51
CA TRP A 313 5.99 -23.46 38.39
C TRP A 313 6.98 -24.55 38.81
N VAL A 314 6.52 -25.81 38.81
CA VAL A 314 7.36 -26.98 39.09
C VAL A 314 8.35 -27.27 37.93
N ASP A 315 8.07 -26.70 36.74
CA ASP A 315 8.85 -26.83 35.51
C ASP A 315 9.36 -25.47 34.99
N TYR A 316 10.31 -25.50 34.04
CA TYR A 316 10.85 -24.29 33.39
C TYR A 316 9.76 -23.47 32.66
N PRO A 317 9.71 -22.13 32.83
CA PRO A 317 8.71 -21.25 32.21
C PRO A 317 8.80 -21.19 30.67
N PHE A 318 9.83 -21.79 30.06
CA PHE A 318 9.98 -21.89 28.60
C PHE A 318 8.84 -22.64 27.91
N GLN A 319 8.13 -23.53 28.61
CA GLN A 319 6.97 -24.23 28.04
C GLN A 319 5.84 -23.26 27.67
N LEU A 320 5.69 -22.13 28.36
CA LEU A 320 4.70 -21.08 28.04
C LEU A 320 4.99 -20.35 26.73
N PHE A 321 6.23 -20.44 26.26
CA PHE A 321 6.74 -19.79 25.05
C PHE A 321 6.99 -20.77 23.91
N ASP A 322 6.91 -22.08 24.16
CA ASP A 322 7.01 -23.11 23.12
C ASP A 322 5.71 -23.16 22.31
N PHE A 323 5.70 -22.38 21.24
CA PHE A 323 4.61 -22.37 20.27
C PHE A 323 4.25 -23.76 19.75
N THR A 324 5.24 -24.62 19.49
CA THR A 324 4.98 -25.95 18.90
C THR A 324 4.32 -26.87 19.91
N ALA A 325 4.79 -26.88 21.15
CA ALA A 325 4.19 -27.67 22.22
C ALA A 325 2.76 -27.18 22.54
N CYS A 326 2.57 -25.87 22.75
CA CYS A 326 1.26 -25.29 23.04
C CYS A 326 0.26 -25.53 21.89
N HIS A 327 0.71 -25.39 20.65
CA HIS A 327 -0.12 -25.61 19.46
C HIS A 327 -0.53 -27.08 19.30
N LYS A 328 0.39 -28.03 19.54
CA LYS A 328 0.08 -29.47 19.49
C LYS A 328 -0.82 -29.92 20.65
N ALA A 329 -0.69 -29.29 21.81
CA ALA A 329 -1.51 -29.58 22.99
C ALA A 329 -2.91 -28.94 22.96
N TYR A 330 -3.28 -28.22 21.89
CA TYR A 330 -4.56 -27.50 21.78
C TYR A 330 -4.79 -26.46 22.90
N SER A 331 -3.72 -26.00 23.55
CA SER A 331 -3.81 -25.04 24.66
C SER A 331 -3.95 -23.59 24.19
N GLU A 332 -3.63 -23.29 22.92
CA GLU A 332 -3.72 -21.95 22.29
C GLU A 332 -3.26 -20.78 23.20
N MET A 333 -2.15 -20.99 23.92
CA MET A 333 -1.67 -20.04 24.91
C MET A 333 -1.28 -18.72 24.24
N SER A 334 -1.96 -17.62 24.60
CA SER A 334 -1.76 -16.28 24.02
C SER A 334 -0.29 -15.83 24.05
N CYS A 335 0.46 -16.23 25.07
CA CYS A 335 1.88 -15.91 25.22
C CYS A 335 2.71 -16.49 24.07
N SER A 336 2.58 -17.80 23.82
CA SER A 336 3.32 -18.52 22.78
C SER A 336 3.00 -18.02 21.37
N TYR A 337 1.72 -17.74 21.08
CA TYR A 337 1.26 -17.25 19.78
C TYR A 337 1.70 -15.81 19.53
N THR A 338 1.63 -14.95 20.55
CA THR A 338 2.09 -13.56 20.45
C THR A 338 3.59 -13.51 20.20
N LEU A 339 4.36 -14.35 20.89
CA LEU A 339 5.81 -14.44 20.67
C LEU A 339 6.14 -14.94 19.25
N ALA A 340 5.49 -16.00 18.78
CA ALA A 340 5.71 -16.53 17.43
C ALA A 340 5.37 -15.49 16.35
N LEU A 341 4.26 -14.76 16.52
CA LEU A 341 3.88 -13.69 15.61
C LEU A 341 4.85 -12.51 15.67
N ALA A 342 5.29 -12.10 16.86
CA ALA A 342 6.29 -11.04 17.01
C ALA A 342 7.59 -11.39 16.27
N HIS A 343 8.05 -12.64 16.36
CA HIS A 343 9.20 -13.12 15.61
C HIS A 343 8.98 -13.06 14.10
N ALA A 344 7.81 -13.47 13.60
CA ALA A 344 7.50 -13.38 12.18
C ALA A 344 7.50 -11.92 11.67
N VAL A 345 6.93 -10.99 12.46
CA VAL A 345 6.94 -9.55 12.12
C VAL A 345 8.36 -9.00 12.13
N TRP A 346 9.15 -9.27 13.17
CA TRP A 346 10.53 -8.76 13.24
C TRP A 346 11.45 -9.36 12.20
N HIS A 347 11.23 -10.60 11.79
CA HIS A 347 11.97 -11.23 10.69
C HIS A 347 11.82 -10.46 9.37
N HIS A 348 10.65 -9.86 9.13
CA HIS A 348 10.35 -9.07 7.93
C HIS A 348 10.49 -7.56 8.14
N SER A 349 10.91 -7.14 9.33
CA SER A 349 11.05 -5.72 9.66
C SER A 349 12.37 -5.17 9.13
N SER A 350 12.32 -3.94 8.63
CA SER A 350 13.53 -3.17 8.32
C SER A 350 14.33 -2.87 9.59
N ILE A 351 15.63 -2.62 9.43
CA ILE A 351 16.49 -2.19 10.55
C ILE A 351 15.97 -0.92 11.24
N GLY A 352 15.34 -0.01 10.47
CA GLY A 352 14.70 1.19 11.00
C GLY A 352 13.55 0.87 11.95
N GLN A 353 12.68 -0.07 11.59
CA GLN A 353 11.58 -0.53 12.45
C GLN A 353 12.12 -1.21 13.72
N LEU A 354 13.13 -2.08 13.59
CA LEU A 354 13.76 -2.78 14.71
C LEU A 354 14.48 -1.82 15.69
N SER A 355 14.95 -0.67 15.22
CA SER A 355 15.62 0.33 16.05
C SER A 355 14.73 0.94 17.15
N LEU A 356 13.41 0.76 17.05
CA LEU A 356 12.47 1.16 18.10
C LEU A 356 12.49 0.19 19.29
N ILE A 357 12.84 -1.07 19.09
CA ILE A 357 12.76 -2.10 20.14
C ILE A 357 13.59 -1.73 21.38
N PRO A 358 14.84 -1.24 21.28
CA PRO A 358 15.56 -0.77 22.47
C PRO A 358 14.84 0.36 23.18
N LYS A 359 14.29 1.36 22.46
CA LYS A 359 13.56 2.48 23.08
C LYS A 359 12.34 1.98 23.84
N TYR A 360 11.54 1.09 23.24
CA TYR A 360 10.37 0.49 23.90
C TYR A 360 10.79 -0.41 25.07
N GLY A 361 11.86 -1.19 24.94
CA GLY A 361 12.45 -1.95 26.04
C GLY A 361 12.84 -1.03 27.21
N PHE A 362 13.54 0.07 26.95
CA PHE A 362 14.01 1.00 27.98
C PHE A 362 12.95 1.97 28.53
N THR A 363 11.80 2.14 27.88
CA THR A 363 10.74 3.04 28.38
C THR A 363 9.53 2.30 28.92
N CYS A 364 9.14 1.16 28.35
CA CYS A 364 8.00 0.38 28.85
C CYS A 364 8.43 -0.70 29.86
N ILE A 365 9.62 -1.30 29.72
CA ILE A 365 10.06 -2.36 30.63
C ILE A 365 10.75 -1.77 31.87
N THR A 366 11.43 -0.63 31.76
CA THR A 366 12.14 0.01 32.89
C THR A 366 11.40 1.13 33.62
N VAL A 367 10.33 1.72 33.08
CA VAL A 367 9.53 2.74 33.82
C VAL A 367 8.47 2.09 34.71
N ASP A 368 7.97 0.91 34.34
CA ASP A 368 7.21 0.01 35.22
C ASP A 368 8.16 -0.88 36.05
N SER A 369 9.30 -0.35 36.48
CA SER A 369 10.29 -1.04 37.32
C SER A 369 9.83 -1.30 38.76
N PHE A 370 8.57 -0.98 39.08
CA PHE A 370 7.87 -1.52 40.26
C PHE A 370 7.13 -2.84 40.00
N ILE A 371 7.05 -3.31 38.75
CA ILE A 371 6.29 -4.51 38.32
C ILE A 371 7.22 -5.72 37.98
N LEU A 372 8.53 -5.51 37.80
CA LEU A 372 9.50 -6.56 37.42
C LEU A 372 9.97 -7.48 38.57
N ASN A 373 9.09 -7.87 39.50
CA ASN A 373 9.47 -8.68 40.67
C ASN A 373 9.32 -10.20 40.50
N VAL A 374 8.93 -10.71 39.33
CA VAL A 374 8.71 -12.15 39.09
C VAL A 374 9.75 -12.71 38.10
N ASN A 375 10.44 -13.80 38.49
CA ASN A 375 11.49 -14.47 37.69
C ASN A 375 11.03 -14.88 36.27
N ASP A 376 9.73 -15.06 36.04
CA ASP A 376 9.14 -15.42 34.75
C ASP A 376 9.10 -14.25 33.76
N HIS A 377 8.97 -13.00 34.23
CA HIS A 377 9.07 -11.81 33.38
C HIS A 377 10.48 -11.64 32.82
N PHE A 378 11.52 -11.98 33.59
CA PHE A 378 12.90 -11.95 33.13
C PHE A 378 13.13 -12.99 32.04
N SER A 379 12.55 -14.20 32.16
CA SER A 379 12.65 -15.25 31.15
C SER A 379 11.90 -14.94 29.86
N ALA A 380 10.71 -14.33 29.95
CA ALA A 380 9.93 -13.86 28.79
C ALA A 380 10.66 -12.75 28.03
N THR A 381 11.15 -11.76 28.78
CA THR A 381 11.93 -10.64 28.26
C THR A 381 13.25 -11.15 27.69
N PHE A 382 13.90 -12.11 28.33
CA PHE A 382 15.08 -12.77 27.81
C PHE A 382 14.75 -13.60 26.55
N ALA A 383 13.63 -14.31 26.44
CA ALA A 383 13.25 -15.01 25.20
C ALA A 383 13.01 -14.05 24.03
N LEU A 384 12.34 -12.92 24.29
CA LEU A 384 12.19 -11.80 23.35
C LEU A 384 13.55 -11.16 22.99
N ILE A 385 14.46 -11.01 23.96
CA ILE A 385 15.78 -10.38 23.81
C ILE A 385 16.87 -11.33 23.30
N THR A 386 16.77 -12.65 23.49
CA THR A 386 17.77 -13.64 23.03
C THR A 386 17.78 -13.69 21.51
N PHE A 387 16.63 -13.38 20.88
CA PHE A 387 16.57 -13.13 19.45
C PHE A 387 17.20 -11.77 19.08
N LEU A 388 16.99 -10.70 19.87
CA LEU A 388 17.71 -9.43 19.68
C LEU A 388 19.22 -9.60 19.81
N THR A 389 19.73 -10.44 20.71
CA THR A 389 21.17 -10.71 20.83
C THR A 389 21.69 -11.53 19.66
N LYS A 390 20.92 -12.52 19.15
CA LYS A 390 21.26 -13.21 17.90
C LYS A 390 21.27 -12.26 16.69
N PHE A 391 20.37 -11.29 16.62
CA PHE A 391 20.29 -10.30 15.53
C PHE A 391 21.37 -9.20 15.65
N VAL A 392 21.64 -8.69 16.85
CA VAL A 392 22.69 -7.69 17.13
C VAL A 392 24.09 -8.29 16.91
N VAL A 393 24.31 -9.56 17.26
CA VAL A 393 25.58 -10.25 16.97
C VAL A 393 25.74 -10.50 15.47
N LEU A 394 24.67 -10.77 14.72
CA LEU A 394 24.73 -10.89 13.26
C LEU A 394 24.95 -9.55 12.53
N LEU A 395 24.53 -8.43 13.10
CA LEU A 395 24.69 -7.08 12.53
C LEU A 395 25.99 -6.37 12.93
N ILE A 396 26.67 -6.80 14.00
CA ILE A 396 28.00 -6.29 14.37
C ILE A 396 29.13 -6.99 13.59
N TYR A 397 28.83 -8.15 12.97
CA TYR A 397 29.79 -8.98 12.24
C TYR A 397 29.57 -9.06 10.72
N ALA A 398 28.65 -8.26 10.16
CA ALA A 398 28.47 -8.03 8.72
C ALA A 398 28.72 -6.55 8.41
#